data_AF-A0A933ANS8-F1
#
_entry.id   AF-A0A933ANS8-F1
#
_cell.length_a   1.000
_cell.length_b   1.000
_cell.length_c   1.000
_cell.angle_alpha   90.00
_cell.angle_beta   90.00
_cell.angle_gamma   90.00
#
_symmetry.space_group_name_H-M   'P 1'
#
loop_
_entity.id
_entity.type
_entity.pdbx_description
1 polymer ?
#
loop_
_entity_poly.entity_id
_entity_poly.type
_entity_poly.pdbx_seq_one_letter_code
_entity_poly.pdbx_strand_id
1 'polypeptide(L)' 'MMRSTSRHVSEYEPPLVLAIDIGSSSVRAGLYDARAHVVEGTEVRRDHLLHVSSDGGVEELAEHVQACVEGAVD' A
#
# COMPACT_ATOMS: atom_id res chain seq x y z
N MET A 1 -7.32 -26.39 -34.56
CA MET A 1 -7.23 -24.92 -34.52
C MET A 1 -6.74 -24.53 -33.13
N MET A 2 -5.43 -24.34 -32.95
CA MET A 2 -4.83 -23.91 -31.68
C MET A 2 -5.03 -22.40 -31.55
N ARG A 3 -5.73 -21.95 -30.51
CA ARG A 3 -5.81 -20.52 -30.18
C ARG A 3 -4.45 -20.12 -29.62
N SER A 4 -3.65 -19.42 -30.44
CA SER A 4 -2.46 -18.71 -29.96
C SER A 4 -2.93 -17.56 -29.09
N THR A 5 -3.00 -17.79 -27.78
CA THR A 5 -3.08 -16.71 -26.81
C THR A 5 -1.70 -16.06 -26.79
N SER A 6 -1.55 -14.91 -27.43
CA SER A 6 -0.42 -14.02 -27.16
C SER A 6 -0.46 -13.74 -25.66
N ARG A 7 0.38 -14.41 -24.88
CA ARG A 7 0.63 -14.00 -23.50
C ARG A 7 1.27 -12.63 -23.62
N HIS A 8 0.56 -11.59 -23.20
CA HIS A 8 1.26 -10.41 -22.70
C HIS A 8 2.18 -10.95 -21.61
N VAL A 9 3.50 -10.89 -21.83
CA VAL A 9 4.45 -11.06 -20.74
C VAL A 9 4.21 -9.82 -19.88
N SER A 10 3.44 -10.00 -18.81
CA SER A 10 3.40 -9.04 -17.73
C SER A 10 4.85 -8.86 -17.25
N GLU A 11 5.30 -7.62 -17.11
CA GLU A 11 6.61 -7.31 -16.53
C GLU A 11 6.75 -7.93 -15.12
N TYR A 12 5.61 -8.13 -14.45
CA TYR A 12 5.50 -8.65 -13.09
C TYR A 12 4.83 -10.03 -13.06
N GLU A 13 5.29 -10.92 -12.18
CA GLU A 13 4.74 -12.27 -12.05
C GLU A 13 3.45 -12.27 -11.20
N PRO A 14 2.29 -12.68 -11.74
CA PRO A 14 1.07 -12.78 -10.95
C PRO A 14 1.11 -13.94 -9.93
N PRO A 15 0.32 -13.88 -8.84
CA PRO A 15 -0.56 -12.78 -8.46
C PRO A 15 0.24 -11.57 -7.94
N LEU A 16 -0.37 -10.39 -8.06
CA LEU A 16 0.12 -9.20 -7.36
C LEU A 16 -0.45 -9.18 -5.94
N VAL A 17 0.37 -8.76 -4.97
CA VAL A 17 0.05 -8.61 -3.56
C VAL A 17 0.08 -7.12 -3.23
N LEU A 18 -1.02 -6.60 -2.70
CA LEU A 18 -1.05 -5.27 -2.09
C LEU A 18 -0.53 -5.38 -0.66
N ALA A 19 0.62 -4.76 -0.39
CA ALA A 19 1.13 -4.60 0.97
C ALA A 19 0.74 -3.22 1.49
N ILE A 20 0.23 -3.16 2.72
CA ILE A 20 -0.12 -1.93 3.42
C ILE A 20 0.60 -1.96 4.78
N ASP A 21 1.44 -0.95 5.02
CA ASP A 21 2.15 -0.74 6.27
C ASP A 21 1.58 0.50 6.97
N ILE A 22 0.93 0.28 8.11
CA ILE A 22 0.36 1.34 8.95
C ILE A 22 1.36 1.65 10.05
N GLY A 23 2.29 2.54 9.74
CA GLY A 23 3.25 3.07 10.71
C GLY A 23 2.64 4.17 11.58
N SER A 24 3.33 4.52 12.66
CA SER A 24 2.87 5.55 13.60
C SER A 24 2.82 6.96 13.00
N SER A 25 3.55 7.26 11.93
CA SER A 25 3.58 8.58 11.31
C SER A 25 3.20 8.60 9.83
N SER A 26 2.98 7.42 9.24
CA SER A 26 2.63 7.30 7.84
C SER A 26 1.98 5.96 7.53
N VAL A 27 1.06 5.96 6.58
CA VAL A 27 0.64 4.76 5.86
C VAL A 27 1.47 4.64 4.59
N ARG A 28 1.98 3.45 4.31
CA ARG A 28 2.67 3.11 3.06
C ARG A 28 1.93 1.98 2.37
N ALA A 29 1.90 2.01 1.04
CA ALA A 29 1.31 0.94 0.25
C ALA A 29 2.14 0.70 -1.01
N GLY A 30 2.09 -0.52 -1.54
CA GLY A 30 2.73 -0.89 -2.80
C GLY A 30 2.25 -2.25 -3.29
N LEU A 31 2.29 -2.45 -4.61
CA LEU A 31 2.05 -3.77 -5.21
C LEU A 31 3.38 -4.52 -5.35
N TYR A 32 3.33 -5.81 -5.06
CA TYR A 32 4.46 -6.72 -5.18
C TYR A 32 4.08 -7.95 -6.00
N ASP A 33 4.98 -8.45 -6.83
CA ASP A 33 4.76 -9.64 -7.63
C ASP A 33 4.94 -10.94 -6.80
N ALA A 34 4.66 -12.11 -7.40
CA ALA A 34 4.80 -13.41 -6.73
C ALA A 34 6.24 -13.74 -6.30
N ARG A 35 7.23 -12.98 -6.77
CA ARG A 35 8.66 -13.10 -6.44
C ARG A 35 9.10 -12.02 -5.44
N ALA A 36 8.16 -11.25 -4.89
CA ALA A 36 8.36 -10.13 -3.99
C ALA A 36 9.12 -8.93 -4.60
N HIS A 37 9.10 -8.78 -5.92
CA HIS A 37 9.55 -7.53 -6.54
C HIS A 37 8.46 -6.47 -6.44
N VAL A 38 8.86 -5.23 -6.19
CA VAL A 38 7.93 -4.09 -6.23
C VAL A 38 7.49 -3.82 -7.66
N VAL A 39 6.20 -3.52 -7.84
CA VAL A 39 5.66 -3.03 -9.10
C VAL A 39 5.94 -1.53 -9.19
N GLU A 40 6.76 -1.13 -10.16
CA GLU A 40 7.17 0.27 -10.34
C GLU A 40 5.96 1.20 -10.48
N GLY A 41 6.03 2.36 -9.82
CA GLY A 41 4.97 3.37 -9.85
C GLY A 41 3.79 3.11 -8.91
N THR A 42 3.83 2.04 -8.12
CA THR A 42 2.73 1.69 -7.18
C THR A 42 3.03 2.04 -5.73
N GLU A 43 4.26 2.42 -5.40
CA GLU A 43 4.64 2.81 -4.04
C GLU A 43 4.04 4.17 -3.67
N VAL A 44 3.27 4.18 -2.59
CA VAL A 44 2.65 5.39 -2.03
C VAL A 44 3.03 5.53 -0.56
N ARG A 45 3.20 6.79 -0.14
CA ARG A 45 3.32 7.19 1.26
C ARG A 45 2.36 8.33 1.54
N ARG A 46 1.56 8.18 2.60
CA ARG A 46 0.67 9.20 3.14
C ARG A 46 1.03 9.47 4.58
N ASP A 47 1.33 10.72 4.89
CA ASP A 47 1.58 11.15 6.26
C ASP A 47 0.26 11.32 6.98
N HIS A 48 0.24 10.88 8.24
CA HIS A 48 -0.83 11.19 9.18
C HIS A 48 -0.21 11.80 10.43
N LEU A 49 -1.00 12.61 11.12
CA LEU A 49 -0.54 13.27 12.33
C LEU A 49 -0.73 12.33 13.50
N LEU A 50 -0.03 12.63 14.60
CA LEU A 50 -0.25 12.01 15.90
C LEU A 50 -0.58 13.11 16.88
N HIS A 51 -1.60 12.90 17.71
CA HIS A 51 -1.90 13.81 18.80
C HIS A 51 -1.16 13.37 20.06
N VAL A 52 -0.31 14.25 20.58
CA VAL A 52 0.41 14.02 21.85
C VAL A 52 -0.34 14.72 22.98
N SER A 53 -0.79 13.96 23.97
CA SER A 53 -1.47 14.49 25.16
C SER A 53 -0.47 15.06 26.17
N SER A 54 -0.95 15.88 27.10
CA SER A 54 -0.11 16.58 28.09
C SER A 54 0.58 15.65 29.10
N ASP A 55 0.11 14.41 29.23
CA ASP A 55 0.70 13.35 30.06
C ASP A 55 1.68 12.46 29.27
N GLY A 56 1.93 12.76 28.00
CA GLY A 56 2.85 12.02 27.13
C GLY A 56 2.23 10.83 26.40
N GLY A 57 0.90 10.65 26.49
CA GLY A 57 0.17 9.74 25.61
C GLY A 57 0.25 10.16 24.14
N VAL A 58 0.12 9.19 23.24
CA VAL A 58 0.09 9.39 21.80
C VAL A 58 -1.14 8.69 21.26
N GLU A 59 -2.03 9.46 20.65
CA GLU A 59 -3.31 9.00 20.16
C GLU A 59 -3.52 9.46 18.72
N GLU A 60 -4.32 8.69 17.99
CA GLU A 60 -4.80 9.08 16.67
C GLU A 60 -6.24 8.62 16.49
N LEU A 61 -7.03 9.40 15.74
CA LEU A 61 -8.40 9.04 15.45
C LEU A 61 -8.43 7.93 14.39
N ALA A 62 -9.16 6.85 14.66
CA ALA A 62 -9.24 5.70 13.77
C ALA A 62 -9.75 6.07 12.36
N GLU A 63 -10.66 7.05 12.28
CA GLU A 63 -11.19 7.60 11.03
C GLU A 63 -10.12 8.28 10.17
N HIS A 64 -9.10 8.92 10.77
CA HIS A 64 -7.99 9.49 10.02
C HIS A 64 -7.06 8.39 9.47
N VAL A 65 -6.81 7.34 10.26
CA VAL A 65 -6.02 6.19 9.80
C VAL A 65 -6.73 5.49 8.64
N GLN A 66 -8.05 5.28 8.75
CA GLN A 66 -8.88 4.72 7.68
C GLN A 66 -8.78 5.56 6.40
N ALA A 67 -9.00 6.88 6.50
CA ALA A 67 -8.90 7.78 5.35
C ALA A 67 -7.51 7.77 4.70
N CYS A 68 -6.45 7.63 5.51
CA CYS A 68 -5.07 7.52 5.00
C CYS A 68 -4.82 6.21 4.27
N VAL A 69 -5.40 5.09 4.73
CA VAL A 69 -5.32 3.79 4.05
C VAL A 69 -6.08 3.84 2.72
N GLU A 70 -7.31 4.36 2.71
CA GLU A 70 -8.10 4.55 1.50
C GLU A 70 -7.32 5.40 0.49
N GLY A 71 -6.83 6.58 0.88
CA GLY A 71 -6.05 7.46 0.00
C GLY A 71 -4.64 6.97 -0.37
N ALA A 72 -4.19 5.83 0.17
CA ALA A 72 -2.97 5.15 -0.23
C ALA A 72 -3.22 4.03 -1.26
N VAL A 73 -4.48 3.63 -1.46
CA VAL A 73 -4.88 2.53 -2.33
C VAL A 73 -5.71 2.99 -3.54
N ASP A 74 -6.55 4.03 -3.36
CA ASP A 74 -7.52 4.54 -4.34
C ASP A 74 -6.89 5.30 -5.53
#